data_AF-A0A1F8GKD7-F1
#
_entry.id   AF-A0A1F8GKD7-F1
#
_cell.length_a   1.000
_cell.length_b   1.000
_cell.length_c   1.000
_cell.angle_alpha   90.00
_cell.angle_beta   90.00
_cell.angle_gamma   90.00
#
_symmetry.space_group_name_H-M   'P 1'
#
loop_
_entity.id
_entity.type
_entity.pdbx_description
1 polymer ?
#
loop_
_entity_poly.entity_id
_entity_poly.type
_entity_poly.pdbx_seq_one_letter_code
_entity_poly.pdbx_strand_id
1 'polypeptide(L)'
;MERNWTARIVAGVLGGLVVLSVVVWLVGSSNPHTPAGYVGYVTRGAVFGKAQFVKLQTGPTSTGRGWLLDVTNVSVTPYTYTEDFMKEDSVLSKDNLKLSFRVHTVFKMRPDRVQDFMDNFSYLGNGQGDPEHPDEIVRVAYGNFIKEPLRTFSRDEVQKHNGLEVKDNITSIGQAIEKRIRAITDKTPFELSSVVVGNIQYPQEVSDAVANKLATTQLLERKTTEIEIEKKDKEKRVIQAQGIAQAMAIIQQQLTGQYLQHEAIEAQKLMVNSPNNTVVYIPVGPMGVPIVGTMDVTKPGAPVVKK
;
A
#
# COMPACT_ATOMS: atom_id res chain seq x y z
N MET A 1 -64.63 -36.77 -61.30
CA MET A 1 -64.18 -35.43 -60.86
C MET A 1 -63.83 -35.36 -59.38
N GLU A 2 -64.26 -36.31 -58.53
CA GLU A 2 -64.03 -36.20 -57.07
C GLU A 2 -62.60 -36.42 -56.56
N ARG A 3 -61.77 -37.17 -57.31
CA ARG A 3 -60.39 -37.50 -56.90
C ARG A 3 -59.44 -36.29 -56.88
N ASN A 4 -59.75 -35.22 -57.61
CA ASN A 4 -58.92 -34.01 -57.65
C ASN A 4 -59.28 -33.02 -56.53
N TRP A 5 -60.50 -33.09 -55.98
CA TRP A 5 -60.93 -32.19 -54.90
C TRP A 5 -60.38 -32.66 -53.55
N THR A 6 -60.46 -33.96 -53.28
CA THR A 6 -59.84 -34.57 -52.09
C THR A 6 -58.32 -34.40 -52.09
N ALA A 7 -57.65 -34.57 -53.23
CA ALA A 7 -56.21 -34.34 -53.36
C ALA A 7 -55.80 -32.88 -53.06
N ARG A 8 -56.60 -31.89 -53.48
CA ARG A 8 -56.32 -30.47 -53.20
C ARG A 8 -56.54 -30.10 -51.74
N ILE A 9 -57.54 -30.68 -51.08
CA ILE A 9 -57.77 -30.50 -49.64
C ILE A 9 -56.64 -31.15 -48.84
N VAL A 10 -56.26 -32.39 -49.18
CA VAL A 10 -55.15 -33.10 -48.52
C VAL A 10 -53.82 -32.35 -48.72
N ALA A 11 -53.55 -31.83 -49.91
CA ALA A 11 -52.37 -31.01 -50.18
C ALA A 11 -52.38 -29.69 -49.38
N GLY A 12 -53.55 -29.04 -49.25
CA GLY A 12 -53.71 -27.83 -48.44
C GLY A 12 -53.50 -28.08 -46.93
N VAL A 13 -54.02 -29.19 -46.41
CA VAL A 13 -53.84 -29.61 -45.01
C VAL A 13 -52.38 -29.98 -44.73
N LEU A 14 -51.73 -30.73 -45.62
CA LEU A 14 -50.31 -31.06 -45.52
C LEU A 14 -49.44 -29.80 -45.58
N GLY A 15 -49.73 -28.88 -46.51
CA GLY A 15 -49.03 -27.59 -46.60
C GLY A 15 -49.18 -26.77 -45.32
N GLY A 16 -50.40 -26.71 -44.76
CA GLY A 16 -50.66 -26.04 -43.49
C GLY A 16 -49.90 -26.66 -42.32
N LEU A 17 -49.85 -27.99 -42.22
CA LEU A 17 -49.08 -28.71 -41.20
C LEU A 17 -47.58 -28.48 -41.32
N VAL A 18 -47.03 -28.43 -42.54
CA VAL A 18 -45.62 -28.11 -42.77
C VAL A 18 -45.31 -26.69 -42.31
N VAL A 19 -46.13 -25.71 -42.69
CA VAL A 19 -45.95 -24.32 -42.25
C VAL A 19 -46.04 -24.21 -40.72
N LEU A 20 -47.02 -24.88 -40.11
CA LEU A 20 -47.19 -24.88 -38.66
C LEU A 20 -45.99 -25.55 -37.95
N SER A 21 -45.45 -26.64 -38.49
CA SER A 21 -44.25 -27.29 -37.96
C SER A 21 -43.00 -26.40 -38.05
N VAL A 22 -42.85 -25.64 -39.15
CA VAL A 22 -41.74 -24.70 -39.33
C VAL A 22 -41.88 -23.52 -38.37
N VAL A 23 -43.10 -22.98 -38.19
CA VAL A 23 -43.36 -21.89 -37.23
C VAL A 23 -43.08 -22.37 -35.81
N VAL A 24 -43.56 -23.55 -35.43
CA VAL A 24 -43.27 -24.14 -34.11
C VAL A 24 -41.76 -24.26 -33.95
N TRP A 25 -41.05 -24.84 -34.93
CA TRP A 25 -39.59 -24.99 -34.91
C TRP A 25 -38.86 -23.65 -34.78
N LEU A 26 -39.28 -22.62 -35.52
CA LEU A 26 -38.68 -21.30 -35.49
C LEU A 26 -38.87 -20.61 -34.13
N VAL A 27 -40.06 -20.75 -33.52
CA VAL A 27 -40.39 -20.15 -32.22
C VAL A 27 -39.64 -20.82 -31.07
N GLY A 28 -39.58 -22.15 -31.07
CA GLY A 28 -38.85 -22.88 -30.02
C GLY A 28 -37.36 -23.08 -30.32
N SER A 29 -36.83 -22.52 -31.41
CA SER A 29 -35.40 -22.57 -31.70
C SER A 29 -34.71 -21.29 -31.25
N SER A 30 -33.66 -21.46 -30.48
CA SER A 30 -32.81 -20.38 -29.96
C SER A 30 -31.38 -20.60 -30.44
N ASN A 31 -30.57 -19.53 -30.42
CA ASN A 31 -29.13 -19.62 -30.62
C ASN A 31 -28.38 -19.10 -29.39
N PRO A 32 -28.29 -19.89 -28.30
CA PRO A 32 -27.58 -19.49 -27.10
C PRO A 32 -26.11 -19.12 -27.37
N HIS A 33 -25.63 -18.08 -26.69
CA HIS A 33 -24.27 -17.57 -26.81
C HIS A 33 -23.60 -17.48 -25.43
N THR A 34 -22.33 -17.90 -25.38
CA THR A 34 -21.48 -17.77 -24.19
C THR A 34 -20.38 -16.76 -24.48
N PRO A 35 -20.34 -15.62 -23.76
CA PRO A 35 -19.28 -14.61 -23.85
C PRO A 35 -17.92 -15.13 -23.37
N ALA A 36 -16.85 -14.42 -23.71
CA ALA A 36 -15.51 -14.72 -23.21
C ALA A 36 -15.45 -14.61 -21.67
N GLY A 37 -14.68 -15.50 -21.03
CA GLY A 37 -14.58 -15.57 -19.56
C GLY A 37 -15.69 -16.37 -18.88
N TYR A 38 -16.63 -16.91 -19.65
CA TYR A 38 -17.71 -17.77 -19.16
C TYR A 38 -17.63 -19.17 -19.75
N VAL A 39 -18.16 -20.13 -19.01
CA VAL A 39 -18.48 -21.47 -19.50
C VAL A 39 -20.00 -21.63 -19.44
N GLY A 40 -20.58 -21.89 -20.61
CA GLY A 40 -22.00 -22.14 -20.77
C GLY A 40 -22.32 -23.58 -20.47
N TYR A 41 -23.20 -23.81 -19.50
CA TYR A 41 -23.86 -25.08 -19.27
C TYR A 41 -25.08 -25.16 -20.18
N VAL A 42 -24.97 -25.91 -21.29
CA VAL A 42 -26.03 -25.99 -22.29
C VAL A 42 -27.00 -27.09 -21.91
N THR A 43 -28.27 -26.72 -21.74
CA THR A 43 -29.37 -27.66 -21.54
C THR A 43 -30.28 -27.67 -22.74
N ARG A 44 -30.95 -28.80 -22.94
CA ARG A 44 -32.06 -28.93 -23.87
C ARG A 44 -33.33 -29.12 -23.07
N GLY A 45 -34.26 -28.19 -23.19
CA GLY A 45 -35.61 -28.32 -22.65
C GLY A 45 -36.34 -29.49 -23.28
N ALA A 46 -37.32 -30.02 -22.55
CA ALA A 46 -38.21 -31.06 -23.05
C ALA A 46 -39.65 -30.52 -23.05
N VAL A 47 -40.39 -30.77 -24.14
CA VAL A 47 -41.83 -30.43 -24.21
C VAL A 47 -42.61 -31.20 -23.14
N PHE A 48 -42.13 -32.40 -22.80
CA PHE A 48 -42.60 -33.21 -21.68
C PHE A 48 -41.39 -33.82 -20.95
N GLY A 49 -41.32 -33.67 -19.62
CA GLY A 49 -40.24 -34.23 -18.81
C GLY A 49 -39.23 -33.19 -18.34
N LYS A 50 -38.00 -33.63 -18.06
CA LYS A 50 -36.93 -32.78 -17.50
C LYS A 50 -35.98 -32.31 -18.60
N ALA A 51 -35.42 -31.12 -18.42
CA ALA A 51 -34.32 -30.65 -19.26
C ALA A 51 -33.12 -31.59 -19.12
N GLN A 52 -32.40 -31.83 -20.22
CA GLN A 52 -31.21 -32.67 -20.24
C GLN A 52 -29.97 -31.84 -20.55
N PHE A 53 -28.88 -32.14 -19.85
CA PHE A 53 -27.57 -31.61 -20.19
C PHE A 53 -27.15 -32.08 -21.59
N VAL A 54 -26.62 -31.15 -22.39
CA VAL A 54 -26.14 -31.45 -23.75
C VAL A 54 -24.62 -31.40 -23.81
N LYS A 55 -24.03 -30.27 -23.44
CA LYS A 55 -22.57 -30.03 -23.51
C LYS A 55 -22.16 -28.81 -22.69
N LEU A 56 -20.88 -28.75 -22.35
CA LEU A 56 -20.23 -27.52 -21.93
C LEU A 56 -19.74 -26.75 -23.16
N GLN A 57 -19.82 -25.42 -23.10
CA GLN A 57 -19.27 -24.55 -24.13
C GLN A 57 -18.40 -23.46 -23.51
N THR A 58 -17.14 -23.34 -23.94
CA THR A 58 -16.19 -22.34 -23.42
C THR A 58 -16.16 -21.12 -24.33
N GLY A 59 -16.46 -19.94 -23.79
CA GLY A 59 -16.57 -18.70 -24.56
C GLY A 59 -15.26 -18.22 -25.21
N PRO A 60 -15.33 -17.40 -26.29
CA PRO A 60 -16.55 -16.94 -26.96
C PRO A 60 -17.05 -17.99 -27.99
N THR A 61 -18.24 -18.53 -27.76
CA THR A 61 -18.81 -19.59 -28.60
C THR A 61 -20.33 -19.51 -28.62
N SER A 62 -20.96 -20.07 -29.65
CA SER A 62 -22.40 -20.22 -29.75
C SER A 62 -22.73 -21.67 -30.14
N THR A 63 -23.84 -22.19 -29.66
CA THR A 63 -24.25 -23.57 -29.96
C THR A 63 -24.70 -23.76 -31.41
N GLY A 64 -25.02 -22.67 -32.12
CA GLY A 64 -25.85 -22.72 -33.31
C GLY A 64 -27.33 -22.79 -32.97
N ARG A 65 -28.19 -22.54 -33.97
CA ARG A 65 -29.64 -22.56 -33.80
C ARG A 65 -30.12 -23.98 -33.55
N GLY A 66 -30.73 -24.22 -32.39
CA GLY A 66 -31.22 -25.54 -32.01
C GLY A 66 -32.56 -25.47 -31.29
N TRP A 67 -33.31 -26.58 -31.36
CA TRP A 67 -34.61 -26.71 -30.73
C TRP A 67 -34.50 -26.77 -29.19
N LEU A 68 -35.21 -25.87 -28.51
CA LEU A 68 -35.30 -25.75 -27.05
C LEU A 68 -33.94 -25.76 -26.36
N LEU A 69 -32.92 -25.12 -26.96
CA LEU A 69 -31.63 -24.97 -26.31
C LEU A 69 -31.66 -23.77 -25.35
N ASP A 70 -31.04 -23.94 -24.20
CA ASP A 70 -30.81 -22.85 -23.25
C ASP A 70 -29.38 -22.94 -22.70
N VAL A 71 -28.82 -21.80 -22.31
CA VAL A 71 -27.49 -21.74 -21.73
C VAL A 71 -27.48 -20.96 -20.42
N THR A 72 -26.94 -21.59 -19.39
CA THR A 72 -26.59 -20.88 -18.16
C THR A 72 -25.10 -20.58 -18.19
N ASN A 73 -24.74 -19.29 -18.29
CA ASN A 73 -23.35 -18.86 -18.31
C ASN A 73 -22.81 -18.77 -16.88
N VAL A 74 -21.73 -19.48 -16.60
CA VAL A 74 -21.02 -19.44 -15.32
C VAL A 74 -19.67 -18.77 -15.53
N SER A 75 -19.38 -17.72 -14.74
CA SER A 75 -18.10 -17.03 -14.84
C SER A 75 -16.97 -17.92 -14.32
N VAL A 76 -15.90 -18.04 -15.11
CA VAL A 76 -14.66 -18.74 -14.71
C VAL A 76 -13.53 -17.76 -14.41
N THR A 77 -13.82 -16.46 -14.45
CA THR A 77 -12.86 -15.41 -14.12
C THR A 77 -12.61 -15.34 -12.62
N PRO A 78 -11.41 -14.89 -12.19
CA PRO A 78 -11.10 -14.72 -10.79
C PRO A 78 -11.80 -13.49 -10.20
N TYR A 79 -12.60 -13.72 -9.15
CA TYR A 79 -13.21 -12.67 -8.35
C TYR A 79 -12.53 -12.56 -6.99
N THR A 80 -12.37 -11.32 -6.52
CA THR A 80 -11.88 -11.02 -5.18
C THR A 80 -13.07 -10.82 -4.25
N TYR A 81 -13.21 -11.70 -3.26
CA TYR A 81 -14.17 -11.57 -2.18
C TYR A 81 -13.48 -11.01 -0.95
N THR A 82 -14.17 -10.13 -0.23
CA THR A 82 -13.64 -9.46 0.95
C THR A 82 -14.50 -9.81 2.15
N GLU A 83 -13.88 -10.39 3.18
CA GLU A 83 -14.51 -10.68 4.45
C GLU A 83 -13.96 -9.73 5.53
N ASP A 84 -14.87 -9.07 6.23
CA ASP A 84 -14.57 -8.11 7.29
C ASP A 84 -14.77 -8.75 8.67
N PHE A 85 -13.79 -8.54 9.55
CA PHE A 85 -13.84 -8.89 10.98
C PHE A 85 -13.75 -7.60 11.77
N MET A 86 -14.86 -6.87 11.86
CA MET A 86 -14.92 -5.56 12.51
C MET A 86 -16.06 -5.54 13.53
N LYS A 87 -15.95 -4.67 14.54
CA LYS A 87 -16.98 -4.46 15.58
C LYS A 87 -17.37 -5.76 16.30
N GLU A 88 -18.57 -6.28 16.06
CA GLU A 88 -19.11 -7.50 16.67
C GLU A 88 -18.36 -8.77 16.20
N ASP A 89 -17.82 -8.73 14.99
CA ASP A 89 -17.04 -9.83 14.41
C ASP A 89 -15.54 -9.73 14.73
N SER A 90 -15.14 -8.80 15.59
CA SER A 90 -13.75 -8.68 16.02
C SER A 90 -13.26 -9.95 16.72
N VAL A 91 -11.99 -10.28 16.50
CA VAL A 91 -11.40 -11.53 16.98
C VAL A 91 -10.50 -11.20 18.16
N LEU A 92 -10.66 -11.93 19.24
CA LEU A 92 -9.72 -11.88 20.36
C LEU A 92 -8.46 -12.64 19.97
N SER A 93 -7.30 -12.03 20.17
CA SER A 93 -6.00 -12.69 20.10
C SER A 93 -5.71 -13.48 21.38
N LYS A 94 -4.58 -14.19 21.41
CA LYS A 94 -4.18 -15.06 22.52
C LYS A 94 -4.09 -14.32 23.87
N ASP A 95 -3.71 -13.05 23.84
CA ASP A 95 -3.57 -12.14 24.99
C ASP A 95 -4.84 -11.31 25.26
N ASN A 96 -5.99 -11.73 24.72
CA ASN A 96 -7.30 -11.07 24.85
C ASN A 96 -7.37 -9.66 24.25
N LEU A 97 -6.47 -9.31 23.32
CA LEU A 97 -6.58 -8.06 22.56
C LEU A 97 -7.62 -8.23 21.44
N LYS A 98 -8.62 -7.35 21.39
CA LYS A 98 -9.60 -7.31 20.29
C LYS A 98 -8.95 -6.77 19.02
N LEU A 99 -8.89 -7.60 17.99
CA LEU A 99 -8.35 -7.25 16.68
C LEU A 99 -9.45 -7.15 15.65
N SER A 100 -9.37 -6.10 14.83
CA SER A 100 -10.16 -6.02 13.60
C SER A 100 -9.25 -6.22 12.40
N PHE A 101 -9.67 -6.99 11.41
CA PHE A 101 -8.89 -7.23 10.19
C PHE A 101 -9.81 -7.60 9.02
N ARG A 102 -9.22 -7.66 7.83
CA ARG A 102 -9.90 -7.98 6.58
C ARG A 102 -9.18 -9.12 5.89
N VAL A 103 -9.94 -10.01 5.27
CA VAL A 103 -9.40 -11.12 4.48
C VAL A 103 -9.91 -11.00 3.05
N HIS A 104 -8.98 -10.94 2.11
CA HIS A 104 -9.25 -10.93 0.68
C HIS A 104 -8.96 -12.30 0.11
N THR A 105 -9.95 -12.87 -0.57
CA THR A 105 -9.85 -14.21 -1.16
C THR A 105 -10.11 -14.11 -2.65
N VAL A 106 -9.12 -14.52 -3.45
CA VAL A 106 -9.29 -14.64 -4.90
C VAL A 106 -9.78 -16.04 -5.22
N PHE A 107 -10.98 -16.11 -5.77
CA PHE A 107 -11.72 -17.33 -5.98
C PHE A 107 -12.20 -17.39 -7.44
N LYS A 108 -12.07 -18.56 -8.06
CA LYS A 108 -12.58 -18.82 -9.41
C LYS A 108 -13.12 -20.24 -9.52
N MET A 109 -13.93 -20.47 -10.55
CA MET A 109 -14.43 -21.81 -10.89
C MET A 109 -13.47 -22.52 -11.83
N ARG A 110 -13.27 -23.83 -11.64
CA ARG A 110 -12.51 -24.65 -12.60
C ARG A 110 -13.33 -24.89 -13.87
N PRO A 111 -12.85 -24.50 -15.07
CA PRO A 111 -13.62 -24.61 -16.31
C PRO A 111 -14.06 -26.04 -16.66
N ASP A 112 -13.23 -27.03 -16.32
CA ASP A 112 -13.46 -28.45 -16.58
C ASP A 112 -14.54 -29.07 -15.69
N ARG A 113 -14.82 -28.46 -14.53
CA ARG A 113 -15.77 -28.97 -13.53
C ARG A 113 -17.06 -28.16 -13.39
N VAL A 114 -17.35 -27.29 -14.36
CA VAL A 114 -18.58 -26.49 -14.36
C VAL A 114 -19.84 -27.37 -14.41
N GLN A 115 -19.80 -28.50 -15.11
CA GLN A 115 -20.90 -29.46 -15.11
C GLN A 115 -21.17 -30.00 -13.70
N ASP A 116 -20.13 -30.50 -13.03
CA ASP A 116 -20.22 -31.04 -11.66
C ASP A 116 -20.75 -29.98 -10.68
N PHE A 117 -20.29 -28.73 -10.82
CA PHE A 117 -20.82 -27.61 -10.07
C PHE A 117 -22.33 -27.40 -10.30
N MET A 118 -22.77 -27.35 -11.55
CA MET A 118 -24.18 -27.12 -11.87
C MET A 118 -25.08 -28.27 -11.44
N ASP A 119 -24.59 -29.51 -11.54
CA ASP A 119 -25.37 -30.70 -11.22
C ASP A 119 -25.49 -30.93 -9.69
N ASN A 120 -24.42 -30.67 -8.92
CA ASN A 120 -24.33 -31.06 -7.51
C ASN A 120 -24.25 -29.90 -6.51
N PHE A 121 -23.78 -28.72 -6.92
CA PHE A 121 -23.45 -27.61 -6.00
C PHE A 121 -24.25 -26.33 -6.26
N SER A 122 -24.86 -26.19 -7.43
CA SER A 122 -25.75 -25.09 -7.75
C SER A 122 -27.15 -25.36 -7.21
N TYR A 123 -27.71 -24.40 -6.48
CA TYR A 123 -29.09 -24.43 -5.99
C TYR A 123 -30.00 -23.50 -6.79
N LEU A 124 -29.49 -22.85 -7.85
CA LEU A 124 -30.32 -22.04 -8.74
C LEU A 124 -31.29 -22.98 -9.44
N GLY A 125 -32.47 -23.11 -8.85
CA GLY A 125 -33.54 -23.94 -9.36
C GLY A 125 -33.85 -23.54 -10.80
N ASN A 126 -34.04 -24.55 -11.64
CA ASN A 126 -34.72 -24.51 -12.94
C ASN A 126 -35.01 -23.08 -13.47
N GLY A 127 -34.03 -22.45 -14.11
CA GLY A 127 -34.22 -21.19 -14.84
C GLY A 127 -33.97 -19.88 -14.08
N GLN A 128 -33.38 -19.94 -12.89
CA GLN A 128 -33.14 -18.75 -12.04
C GLN A 128 -31.67 -18.28 -12.02
N GLY A 129 -30.90 -18.54 -13.08
CA GLY A 129 -29.73 -17.72 -13.36
C GLY A 129 -30.22 -16.50 -14.13
N ASP A 130 -30.29 -15.34 -13.49
CA ASP A 130 -30.62 -14.11 -14.20
C ASP A 130 -29.65 -13.95 -15.38
N PRO A 131 -30.13 -13.97 -16.63
CA PRO A 131 -29.26 -13.76 -17.80
C PRO A 131 -28.51 -12.43 -17.72
N GLU A 132 -29.02 -11.47 -16.97
CA GLU A 132 -28.39 -10.16 -16.74
C GLU A 132 -27.23 -10.22 -15.72
N HIS A 133 -27.21 -11.21 -14.81
CA HIS A 133 -26.22 -11.31 -13.73
C HIS A 133 -25.62 -12.73 -13.58
N PRO A 134 -24.91 -13.25 -14.59
CA PRO A 134 -24.30 -14.59 -14.56
C PRO A 134 -23.23 -14.78 -13.46
N ASP A 135 -22.72 -13.68 -12.90
CA ASP A 135 -21.72 -13.69 -11.83
C ASP A 135 -22.31 -14.04 -10.45
N GLU A 136 -23.62 -13.91 -10.29
CA GLU A 136 -24.29 -14.19 -9.03
C GLU A 136 -24.15 -15.67 -8.64
N ILE A 137 -24.14 -16.56 -9.63
CA ILE A 137 -24.02 -18.01 -9.42
C ILE A 137 -22.77 -18.34 -8.60
N VAL A 138 -21.62 -17.77 -8.99
CA VAL A 138 -20.34 -18.00 -8.34
C VAL A 138 -20.29 -17.30 -6.98
N ARG A 139 -20.87 -16.09 -6.88
CA ARG A 139 -20.97 -15.34 -5.63
C ARG A 139 -21.72 -16.13 -4.55
N VAL A 140 -22.86 -16.74 -4.88
CA VAL A 140 -23.59 -17.49 -3.86
C VAL A 140 -22.91 -18.81 -3.53
N ALA A 141 -22.28 -19.47 -4.51
CA ALA A 141 -21.45 -20.63 -4.22
C ALA A 141 -20.33 -20.30 -3.22
N TYR A 142 -19.63 -19.17 -3.40
CA TYR A 142 -18.65 -18.69 -2.42
C TYR A 142 -19.26 -18.49 -1.04
N GLY A 143 -20.43 -17.83 -0.96
CA GLY A 143 -21.16 -17.59 0.29
C GLY A 143 -21.53 -18.86 1.04
N ASN A 144 -21.92 -19.92 0.33
CA ASN A 144 -22.37 -21.17 0.93
C ASN A 144 -21.21 -22.09 1.33
N PHE A 145 -20.16 -22.17 0.52
CA PHE A 145 -19.10 -23.17 0.70
C PHE A 145 -17.82 -22.64 1.32
N ILE A 146 -17.46 -21.37 1.07
CA ILE A 146 -16.15 -20.83 1.45
C ILE A 146 -16.25 -19.82 2.59
N LYS A 147 -17.29 -18.98 2.60
CA LYS A 147 -17.40 -17.86 3.55
C LYS A 147 -17.28 -18.30 5.02
N GLU A 148 -18.07 -19.28 5.46
CA GLU A 148 -18.08 -19.68 6.87
C GLU A 148 -16.81 -20.45 7.29
N PRO A 149 -16.30 -21.41 6.49
CA PRO A 149 -15.01 -22.03 6.78
C PRO A 149 -13.85 -21.03 6.80
N LEU A 150 -13.82 -20.07 5.86
CA LEU A 150 -12.83 -19.00 5.85
C LEU A 150 -12.89 -18.19 7.13
N ARG A 151 -14.09 -17.75 7.53
CA ARG A 151 -14.30 -17.02 8.78
C ARG A 151 -13.84 -17.78 10.01
N THR A 152 -14.11 -19.08 10.05
CA THR A 152 -13.67 -19.96 11.14
C THR A 152 -12.14 -20.11 11.18
N PHE A 153 -11.51 -20.38 10.04
CA PHE A 153 -10.05 -20.56 9.98
C PHE A 153 -9.28 -19.27 10.22
N SER A 154 -9.78 -18.13 9.74
CA SER A 154 -9.20 -16.83 10.03
C SER A 154 -9.24 -16.52 11.53
N ARG A 155 -10.35 -16.85 12.22
CA ARG A 155 -10.46 -16.68 13.68
C ARG A 155 -9.48 -17.57 14.43
N ASP A 156 -9.45 -18.86 14.10
CA ASP A 156 -8.56 -19.84 14.76
C ASP A 156 -7.09 -19.48 14.57
N GLU A 157 -6.70 -19.03 13.38
CA GLU A 157 -5.30 -18.69 13.13
C GLU A 157 -4.86 -17.41 13.86
N VAL A 158 -5.71 -16.37 13.87
CA VAL A 158 -5.40 -15.12 14.59
C VAL A 158 -5.37 -15.34 16.11
N GLN A 159 -6.21 -16.22 16.65
CA GLN A 159 -6.26 -16.56 18.08
C GLN A 159 -4.97 -17.22 18.60
N LYS A 160 -4.13 -17.80 17.73
CA LYS A 160 -2.87 -18.45 18.13
C LYS A 160 -1.75 -17.46 18.41
N HIS A 161 -1.86 -16.24 17.90
CA HIS A 161 -0.83 -15.22 17.97
C HIS A 161 -1.17 -14.16 19.03
N ASN A 162 -0.13 -13.54 19.59
CA ASN A 162 -0.31 -12.37 20.46
C ASN A 162 -0.74 -11.17 19.62
N GLY A 163 -1.60 -10.32 20.17
CA GLY A 163 -2.24 -9.24 19.44
C GLY A 163 -1.27 -8.37 18.65
N LEU A 164 -0.20 -7.89 19.29
CA LEU A 164 0.80 -7.02 18.67
C LEU A 164 1.68 -7.73 17.62
N GLU A 165 1.84 -9.06 17.71
CA GLU A 165 2.66 -9.86 16.80
C GLU A 165 1.91 -10.28 15.53
N VAL A 166 0.58 -10.15 15.50
CA VAL A 166 -0.25 -10.54 14.34
C VAL A 166 0.17 -9.75 13.09
N LYS A 167 0.55 -8.48 13.25
CA LYS A 167 1.01 -7.65 12.12
C LYS A 167 2.28 -8.20 11.48
N ASP A 168 3.21 -8.68 12.28
CA ASP A 168 4.49 -9.21 11.78
C ASP A 168 4.30 -10.60 11.14
N ASN A 169 3.31 -11.36 11.60
CA ASN A 169 3.02 -12.72 11.13
C ASN A 169 1.89 -12.79 10.09
N ILE A 170 1.39 -11.66 9.58
CA ILE A 170 0.19 -11.61 8.72
C ILE A 170 0.30 -12.48 7.46
N THR A 171 1.49 -12.55 6.86
CA THR A 171 1.76 -13.39 5.69
C THR A 171 1.69 -14.87 6.03
N SER A 172 2.24 -15.27 7.18
CA SER A 172 2.20 -16.67 7.63
C SER A 172 0.77 -17.12 7.95
N ILE A 173 -0.02 -16.23 8.57
CA ILE A 173 -1.44 -16.45 8.86
C ILE A 173 -2.22 -16.63 7.55
N GLY A 174 -1.99 -15.76 6.55
CA GLY A 174 -2.60 -15.89 5.22
C GLY A 174 -2.29 -17.22 4.54
N GLN A 175 -1.03 -17.65 4.57
CA GLN A 175 -0.61 -18.95 4.00
C GLN A 175 -1.23 -20.14 4.74
N ALA A 176 -1.33 -20.08 6.07
CA ALA A 176 -1.96 -21.14 6.87
C ALA A 176 -3.46 -21.26 6.56
N ILE A 177 -4.16 -20.14 6.43
CA ILE A 177 -5.58 -20.10 6.03
C ILE A 177 -5.73 -20.64 4.61
N GLU A 178 -4.89 -20.19 3.67
CA GLU A 178 -4.93 -20.67 2.28
C GLU A 178 -4.78 -22.18 2.21
N LYS A 179 -3.80 -22.75 2.92
CA LYS A 179 -3.56 -24.20 2.95
C LYS A 179 -4.80 -24.98 3.43
N ARG A 180 -5.48 -24.47 4.47
CA ARG A 180 -6.69 -25.11 5.03
C ARG A 180 -7.87 -25.03 4.07
N ILE A 181 -8.11 -23.88 3.45
CA ILE A 181 -9.20 -23.74 2.46
C ILE A 181 -8.91 -24.56 1.21
N ARG A 182 -7.66 -24.57 0.73
CA ARG A 182 -7.24 -25.39 -0.42
C ARG A 182 -7.49 -26.88 -0.17
N ALA A 183 -7.30 -27.37 1.06
CA ALA A 183 -7.58 -28.77 1.41
C ALA A 183 -9.08 -29.14 1.28
N ILE A 184 -10.00 -28.21 1.56
CA ILE A 184 -11.44 -28.42 1.37
C ILE A 184 -11.81 -28.31 -0.11
N THR A 185 -11.17 -27.38 -0.80
CA THR A 185 -11.46 -27.05 -2.20
C THR A 185 -10.84 -28.02 -3.22
N ASP A 186 -9.92 -28.90 -2.81
CA ASP A 186 -9.19 -29.76 -3.74
C ASP A 186 -10.10 -30.74 -4.51
N LYS A 187 -11.15 -31.24 -3.85
CA LYS A 187 -12.11 -32.20 -4.45
C LYS A 187 -13.36 -31.54 -5.03
N THR A 188 -13.49 -30.22 -4.91
CA THR A 188 -14.67 -29.48 -5.35
C THR A 188 -14.40 -28.81 -6.71
N PRO A 189 -15.45 -28.36 -7.43
CA PRO A 189 -15.26 -27.66 -8.71
C PRO A 189 -14.63 -26.27 -8.57
N PHE A 190 -14.33 -25.82 -7.34
CA PHE A 190 -13.80 -24.50 -7.07
C PHE A 190 -12.26 -24.48 -7.12
N GLU A 191 -11.69 -23.29 -7.35
CA GLU A 191 -10.24 -23.07 -7.28
C GLU A 191 -9.94 -21.80 -6.47
N LEU A 192 -9.16 -21.98 -5.42
CA LEU A 192 -8.63 -20.90 -4.61
C LEU A 192 -7.30 -20.44 -5.21
N SER A 193 -7.24 -19.18 -5.64
CA SER A 193 -6.02 -18.60 -6.23
C SER A 193 -5.09 -18.04 -5.16
N SER A 194 -5.62 -17.24 -4.23
CA SER A 194 -4.85 -16.67 -3.12
C SER A 194 -5.75 -16.21 -1.98
N VAL A 195 -5.19 -16.17 -0.77
CA VAL A 195 -5.79 -15.55 0.42
C VAL A 195 -4.80 -14.55 1.00
N VAL A 196 -5.26 -13.32 1.21
CA VAL A 196 -4.46 -12.23 1.77
C VAL A 196 -5.18 -11.64 2.97
N VAL A 197 -4.53 -11.66 4.13
CA VAL A 197 -5.02 -10.96 5.32
C VAL A 197 -4.42 -9.56 5.35
N GLY A 198 -5.22 -8.56 5.72
CA GLY A 198 -4.80 -7.16 5.71
C GLY A 198 -5.62 -6.28 6.66
N ASN A 199 -5.24 -5.00 6.71
CA ASN A 199 -5.94 -3.95 7.46
C ASN A 199 -6.18 -4.29 8.95
N ILE A 200 -5.12 -4.72 9.66
CA ILE A 200 -5.18 -5.01 11.09
C ILE A 200 -5.30 -3.69 11.86
N GLN A 201 -6.32 -3.59 12.70
CA GLN A 201 -6.58 -2.47 13.58
C GLN A 201 -6.67 -2.96 15.03
N TYR A 202 -5.90 -2.31 15.89
CA TYR A 202 -5.95 -2.51 17.34
C TYR A 202 -7.01 -1.59 17.96
N PRO A 203 -7.48 -1.88 19.19
CA PRO A 203 -8.32 -0.94 19.92
C PRO A 203 -7.60 0.40 20.06
N GLN A 204 -8.37 1.49 20.01
CA GLN A 204 -7.81 2.84 20.06
C GLN A 204 -6.93 3.05 21.29
N GLU A 205 -7.38 2.57 22.46
CA GLU A 205 -6.65 2.66 23.73
C GLU A 205 -5.25 2.05 23.67
N VAL A 206 -5.10 0.88 23.03
CA VAL A 206 -3.80 0.21 22.89
C VAL A 206 -2.93 0.90 21.86
N SER A 207 -3.53 1.34 20.74
CA SER A 207 -2.81 2.12 19.73
C SER A 207 -2.24 3.41 20.32
N ASP A 208 -3.04 4.11 21.12
CA ASP A 208 -2.65 5.35 21.79
C ASP A 208 -1.57 5.09 22.85
N ALA A 209 -1.70 4.03 23.65
CA ALA A 209 -0.69 3.64 24.63
C ALA A 209 0.65 3.28 23.98
N VAL A 210 0.63 2.53 22.87
CA VAL A 210 1.84 2.19 22.09
C VAL A 210 2.46 3.43 21.47
N ALA A 211 1.66 4.31 20.88
CA ALA A 211 2.12 5.57 20.31
C ALA A 211 2.77 6.47 21.37
N ASN A 212 2.14 6.60 22.54
CA ASN A 212 2.65 7.36 23.69
C ASN A 212 3.95 6.76 24.24
N LYS A 213 4.05 5.43 24.34
CA LYS A 213 5.26 4.74 24.77
C LYS A 213 6.41 4.95 23.79
N LEU A 214 6.15 4.86 22.48
CA LEU A 214 7.15 5.09 21.44
C LEU A 214 7.63 6.55 21.48
N ALA A 215 6.72 7.51 21.57
CA ALA A 215 7.05 8.92 21.70
C ALA A 215 7.90 9.20 22.95
N THR A 216 7.54 8.61 24.09
CA THR A 216 8.30 8.75 25.34
C THR A 216 9.69 8.14 25.23
N THR A 217 9.82 6.98 24.58
CA THR A 217 11.10 6.30 24.36
C THR A 217 12.01 7.15 23.48
N GLN A 218 11.49 7.66 22.35
CA GLN A 218 12.23 8.57 21.47
C GLN A 218 12.63 9.88 22.17
N LEU A 219 11.76 10.42 23.04
CA LEU A 219 12.10 11.59 23.86
C LEU A 219 13.21 11.30 24.87
N LEU A 220 13.19 10.12 25.49
CA LEU A 220 14.24 9.69 26.41
C LEU A 220 15.57 9.54 25.66
N GLU A 221 15.59 8.83 24.53
CA GLU A 221 16.76 8.66 23.67
C GLU A 221 17.34 10.00 23.20
N ARG A 222 16.47 10.96 22.87
CA ARG A 222 16.91 12.32 22.51
C ARG A 222 17.58 13.01 23.68
N LYS A 223 17.00 12.97 24.87
CA LYS A 223 17.58 13.58 26.08
C LYS A 223 18.89 12.93 26.49
N THR A 224 19.01 11.61 26.37
CA THR A 224 20.28 10.91 26.64
C THR A 224 21.36 11.33 25.66
N THR A 225 21.00 11.48 24.38
CA THR A 225 21.91 11.99 23.35
C THR A 225 22.32 13.44 23.64
N GLU A 226 21.40 14.29 24.06
CA GLU A 226 21.66 15.68 24.44
C GLU A 226 22.63 15.77 25.63
N ILE A 227 22.41 14.98 26.68
CA ILE A 227 23.33 14.89 27.83
C ILE A 227 24.72 14.42 27.39
N GLU A 228 24.81 13.48 26.45
CA GLU A 228 26.10 13.02 25.92
C GLU A 228 26.82 14.11 25.12
N ILE A 229 26.09 14.86 24.29
CA ILE A 229 26.61 16.02 23.56
C ILE A 229 27.13 17.07 24.54
N GLU A 230 26.35 17.45 25.56
CA GLU A 230 26.76 18.43 26.57
C GLU A 230 28.01 17.99 27.35
N LYS A 231 28.13 16.68 27.66
CA LYS A 231 29.33 16.13 28.29
C LYS A 231 30.56 16.28 27.39
N LYS A 232 30.42 15.96 26.10
CA LYS A 232 31.51 16.10 25.12
C LYS A 232 31.89 17.57 24.91
N ASP A 233 30.94 18.48 24.91
CA ASP A 233 31.20 19.91 24.83
C ASP A 233 31.90 20.44 26.08
N LYS A 234 31.53 19.96 27.28
CA LYS A 234 32.24 20.30 28.52
C LYS A 234 33.70 19.81 28.47
N GLU A 235 33.92 18.57 28.05
CA GLU A 235 35.27 17.99 27.88
C GLU A 235 36.10 18.81 26.88
N LYS A 236 35.51 19.17 25.73
CA LYS A 236 36.12 20.04 24.73
C LYS A 236 36.51 21.40 25.30
N ARG A 237 35.64 22.05 26.09
CA ARG A 237 35.95 23.33 26.75
C ARG A 237 37.10 23.22 27.74
N VAL A 238 37.18 22.13 28.50
CA VAL A 238 38.29 21.89 29.45
C VAL A 238 39.60 21.73 28.68
N ILE A 239 39.62 20.91 27.62
CA ILE A 239 40.81 20.71 26.79
C ILE A 239 41.24 22.03 26.13
N GLN A 240 40.30 22.82 25.61
CA GLN A 240 40.58 24.15 25.06
C GLN A 240 41.18 25.10 26.10
N ALA A 241 40.59 25.16 27.29
CA ALA A 241 41.10 26.00 28.38
C ALA A 241 42.51 25.57 28.82
N GLN A 242 42.78 24.26 28.90
CA GLN A 242 44.12 23.73 29.18
C GLN A 242 45.11 24.09 28.07
N GLY A 243 44.72 23.98 26.79
CA GLY A 243 45.55 24.37 25.67
C GLY A 243 45.88 25.87 25.68
N ILE A 244 44.90 26.72 25.98
CA ILE A 244 45.11 28.17 26.13
C ILE A 244 46.03 28.46 27.32
N ALA A 245 45.84 27.82 28.46
CA ALA A 245 46.69 28.01 29.63
C ALA A 245 48.14 27.59 29.38
N GLN A 246 48.36 26.46 28.71
CA GLN A 246 49.69 25.98 28.31
C GLN A 246 50.35 26.93 27.30
N ALA A 247 49.60 27.36 26.27
CA ALA A 247 50.09 28.34 25.30
C ALA A 247 50.49 29.65 26.00
N MET A 248 49.67 30.15 26.93
CA MET A 248 49.95 31.37 27.68
C MET A 248 51.18 31.21 28.60
N ALA A 249 51.39 30.04 29.22
CA ALA A 249 52.58 29.77 30.01
C ALA A 249 53.87 29.78 29.18
N ILE A 250 53.84 29.19 27.98
CA ILE A 250 54.97 29.23 27.03
C ILE A 250 55.23 30.67 26.57
N ILE A 251 54.18 31.40 26.21
CA ILE A 251 54.27 32.80 25.80
C ILE A 251 54.86 33.65 26.94
N GLN A 252 54.41 33.48 28.19
CA GLN A 252 54.97 34.19 29.36
C GLN A 252 56.46 33.91 29.60
N GLN A 253 56.93 32.68 29.37
CA GLN A 253 58.36 32.38 29.46
C GLN A 253 59.19 33.08 28.37
N GLN A 254 58.61 33.30 27.19
CA GLN A 254 59.26 33.99 26.07
C GLN A 254 59.09 35.52 26.10
N LEU A 255 58.12 36.01 26.86
CA LEU A 255 57.86 37.44 27.08
C LEU A 255 58.93 38.08 27.95
N THR A 256 60.08 38.37 27.34
CA THR A 256 61.06 39.30 27.92
C THR A 256 60.60 40.75 27.66
N GLY A 257 60.94 41.69 28.55
CA GLY A 257 60.56 43.10 28.37
C GLY A 257 61.00 43.69 27.03
N GLN A 258 62.13 43.22 26.49
CA GLN A 258 62.63 43.61 25.16
C GLN A 258 61.80 43.03 24.01
N TYR A 259 61.29 41.79 24.13
CA TYR A 259 60.42 41.18 23.13
C TYR A 259 59.04 41.86 23.07
N LEU A 260 58.44 42.20 24.23
CA LEU A 260 57.22 43.02 24.29
C LEU A 260 57.38 44.36 23.61
N GLN A 261 58.54 45.00 23.79
CA GLN A 261 58.86 46.27 23.14
C GLN A 261 59.01 46.10 21.62
N HIS A 262 59.63 45.00 21.16
CA HIS A 262 59.74 44.68 19.75
C HIS A 262 58.37 44.39 19.09
N GLU A 263 57.51 43.58 19.71
CA GLU A 263 56.13 43.31 19.24
C GLU A 263 55.29 44.59 19.20
N ALA A 264 55.39 45.45 20.22
CA ALA A 264 54.71 46.74 20.22
C ALA A 264 55.16 47.63 19.04
N ILE A 265 56.46 47.63 18.71
CA ILE A 265 57.00 48.38 17.56
C ILE A 265 56.51 47.79 16.23
N GLU A 266 56.48 46.46 16.07
CA GLU A 266 55.95 45.80 14.87
C GLU A 266 54.44 46.06 14.69
N ALA A 267 53.65 45.98 15.76
CA ALA A 267 52.24 46.35 15.74
C ALA A 267 52.04 47.82 15.34
N GLN A 268 52.91 48.73 15.80
CA GLN A 268 52.91 50.13 15.37
C GLN A 268 53.27 50.28 13.89
N LYS A 269 54.24 49.52 13.36
CA LYS A 269 54.57 49.52 11.92
C LYS A 269 53.42 49.03 11.05
N LEU A 270 52.76 47.93 11.45
CA LEU A 270 51.59 47.41 10.74
C LEU A 270 50.43 48.40 10.77
N MET A 271 50.24 49.10 11.89
CA MET A 271 49.25 50.17 12.00
C MET A 271 49.60 51.30 11.03
N VAL A 272 50.83 51.84 11.03
CA VAL A 272 51.26 52.90 10.09
C VAL A 272 51.07 52.53 8.62
N ASN A 273 51.24 51.26 8.26
CA ASN A 273 51.08 50.76 6.88
C ASN A 273 49.63 50.38 6.51
N SER A 274 48.67 50.47 7.44
CA SER A 274 47.27 50.22 7.15
C SER A 274 46.65 51.40 6.39
N PRO A 275 45.74 51.17 5.42
CA PRO A 275 45.17 52.23 4.59
C PRO A 275 44.22 53.20 5.33
N ASN A 276 43.92 52.96 6.61
CA ASN A 276 42.71 53.49 7.26
C ASN A 276 42.98 54.29 8.54
N ASN A 277 44.14 54.95 8.63
CA ASN A 277 44.53 55.69 9.83
C ASN A 277 45.19 57.02 9.47
N THR A 278 44.53 58.11 9.88
CA THR A 278 44.92 59.49 9.57
C THR A 278 45.91 60.06 10.59
N VAL A 279 45.90 59.58 11.84
CA VAL A 279 46.79 60.01 12.93
C VAL A 279 47.10 58.81 13.82
N VAL A 280 48.39 58.52 14.02
CA VAL A 280 48.87 57.40 14.85
C VAL A 280 49.61 57.96 16.06
N TYR A 281 49.15 57.62 17.27
CA TYR A 281 49.70 58.10 18.53
C TYR A 281 50.60 57.03 19.18
N ILE A 282 51.88 57.34 19.37
CA ILE A 282 52.88 56.42 19.93
C ILE A 282 53.33 56.92 21.29
N PRO A 283 52.90 56.31 22.40
CA PRO A 283 53.38 56.66 23.73
C PRO A 283 54.84 56.19 23.90
N VAL A 284 55.72 57.08 24.37
CA VAL A 284 57.11 56.73 24.73
C VAL A 284 57.32 56.95 26.23
N GLY A 285 57.61 55.86 26.97
CA GLY A 285 57.95 55.89 28.40
C GLY A 285 56.97 55.13 29.32
N PRO A 286 57.32 54.94 30.61
CA PRO A 286 56.58 54.08 31.55
C PRO A 286 55.12 54.49 31.83
N MET A 287 54.73 55.71 31.46
CA MET A 287 53.41 56.31 31.74
C MET A 287 52.73 56.97 30.52
N GLY A 288 53.25 56.76 29.30
CA GLY A 288 52.55 57.08 28.05
C GLY A 288 52.12 58.54 27.77
N VAL A 289 52.79 59.53 28.34
CA VAL A 289 52.52 60.96 28.08
C VAL A 289 53.31 61.44 26.85
N PRO A 290 52.72 62.20 25.91
CA PRO A 290 53.38 62.60 24.68
C PRO A 290 54.17 63.91 24.85
N ILE A 291 55.27 64.03 24.13
CA ILE A 291 55.96 65.31 23.94
C ILE A 291 55.42 65.93 22.66
N VAL A 292 54.66 67.02 22.78
CA VAL A 292 54.27 67.87 21.65
C VAL A 292 55.24 69.05 21.53
N GLY A 293 55.87 69.22 20.37
CA GLY A 293 56.67 70.39 20.03
C GLY A 293 55.95 71.22 18.98
N THR A 294 55.70 72.50 19.26
CA THR A 294 55.19 73.46 18.28
C THR A 294 56.30 73.81 17.29
N MET A 295 56.20 73.40 16.03
CA MET A 295 57.07 73.89 14.95
C MET A 295 56.45 75.12 14.30
N ASP A 296 57.18 76.24 14.32
CA ASP A 296 56.77 77.52 13.75
C ASP A 296 57.19 77.58 12.27
N VAL A 297 56.22 77.53 11.36
CA VAL A 297 56.48 77.53 9.90
C VAL A 297 56.46 78.98 9.41
N THR A 298 57.63 79.62 9.35
CA THR A 298 57.77 81.03 8.93
C THR A 298 57.76 81.21 7.40
N LYS A 299 56.97 82.22 6.97
CA LYS A 299 56.72 82.72 5.60
C LYS A 299 57.98 83.25 4.88
N PRO A 300 58.06 83.16 3.53
CA PRO A 300 59.17 83.72 2.74
C PRO A 300 58.95 85.19 2.33
N GLY A 301 60.00 86.02 2.50
CA GLY A 301 60.41 87.07 1.55
C GLY A 301 59.93 88.52 1.76
N ALA A 302 60.83 89.39 2.25
CA ALA A 302 61.03 90.78 1.79
C ALA A 302 62.35 91.37 2.37
N PRO A 303 63.00 92.34 1.69
CA PRO A 303 64.47 92.42 1.55
C PRO A 303 65.14 93.52 2.40
N VAL A 304 66.47 93.71 2.28
CA VAL A 304 67.14 95.02 2.01
C VAL A 304 68.68 94.91 1.92
N VAL A 305 69.17 95.26 0.73
CA VAL A 305 70.36 96.09 0.35
C VAL A 305 71.80 95.68 0.75
N LYS A 306 72.61 95.57 -0.31
CA LYS A 306 74.09 95.51 -0.34
C LYS A 306 74.77 96.80 0.17
N LYS A 307 75.94 96.63 0.76
CA LYS A 307 77.17 97.11 0.10
C LYS A 307 77.88 95.92 -0.53
#